data_AF-A0A352W2H2-F1
#
_entry.id   AF-A0A352W2H2-F1
#
_cell.length_a   1.000
_cell.length_b   1.000
_cell.length_c   1.000
_cell.angle_alpha   90.00
_cell.angle_beta   90.00
_cell.angle_gamma   90.00
#
_symmetry.space_group_name_H-M   'P 1'
#
loop_
_entity.id
_entity.type
_entity.pdbx_description
1 polymer ?
#
loop_
_entity_poly.entity_id
_entity_poly.type
_entity_poly.pdbx_seq_one_letter_code
_entity_poly.pdbx_strand_id
1 'polypeptide(L)' 'MFNKFINYLLFILILAAGNFLFSMPSYDDVLLVVKSANTLSSDTANYFKAARLIPDANVCTITV' A
#
# COMPACT_ATOMS: atom_id res chain seq x y z
N MET A 1 -4.08 41.15 5.17
CA MET A 1 -4.54 39.90 4.51
C MET A 1 -3.39 38.95 4.15
N PHE A 2 -2.21 39.46 3.74
CA PHE A 2 -1.05 38.66 3.33
C PHE A 2 -0.55 37.63 4.37
N ASN A 3 -0.46 38.00 5.65
CA ASN A 3 -0.04 37.08 6.72
C ASN A 3 -1.00 35.90 6.94
N LYS A 4 -2.29 36.04 6.63
CA LYS A 4 -3.24 34.91 6.77
C LYS A 4 -3.00 33.87 5.68
N PHE A 5 -2.73 34.32 4.45
CA PHE A 5 -2.44 33.45 3.32
C PHE A 5 -1.18 32.60 3.54
N ILE A 6 -0.10 33.22 4.04
CA ILE A 6 1.16 32.52 4.34
C ILE A 6 0.95 31.43 5.41
N ASN A 7 0.17 31.71 6.44
CA ASN A 7 -0.12 30.72 7.49
C ASN A 7 -0.94 29.53 6.97
N TYR A 8 -1.92 29.76 6.09
CA TYR A 8 -2.66 28.67 5.45
C TYR A 8 -1.77 27.81 4.54
N LEU A 9 -0.87 28.43 3.79
CA LEU A 9 0.09 27.71 2.94
C LEU A 9 1.04 26.85 3.77
N LEU A 10 1.55 27.38 4.89
CA LEU A 10 2.41 26.63 5.81
C LEU A 10 1.69 25.41 6.41
N PHE A 11 0.42 25.58 6.80
CA PHE A 11 -0.38 24.49 7.36
C PHE A 11 -0.60 23.35 6.37
N ILE A 12 -0.88 23.66 5.10
CA ILE A 12 -1.05 22.66 4.04
C ILE A 12 0.26 21.90 3.78
N LEU A 13 1.39 22.60 3.75
CA LEU A 13 2.71 21.98 3.57
C LEU A 13 3.05 21.01 4.71
N ILE A 14 2.73 21.35 5.96
CA ILE A 14 2.96 20.49 7.12
C ILE A 14 2.08 19.24 7.05
N LEU A 15 0.79 19.36 6.67
CA LEU A 15 -0.08 18.19 6.48
C LEU A 15 0.40 17.29 5.34
N ALA A 16 0.87 17.86 4.24
CA ALA A 16 1.41 17.09 3.12
C ALA A 16 2.68 16.31 3.53
N ALA A 17 3.57 16.94 4.30
CA ALA A 17 4.78 16.31 4.82
C ALA A 17 4.50 15.23 5.88
N GLY A 18 3.44 15.39 6.69
CA GLY A 18 3.06 14.43 7.72
C GLY A 18 2.70 13.03 7.19
N ASN A 19 2.16 12.94 5.97
CA ASN A 19 1.88 11.66 5.30
C ASN A 19 3.16 10.88 4.91
N PHE A 20 4.33 11.52 4.93
CA PHE A 20 5.62 10.87 4.64
C PHE A 20 6.31 10.30 5.89
N LEU A 21 5.89 10.69 7.10
CA LEU A 21 6.58 10.29 8.34
C LEU A 21 6.36 8.82 8.74
N PHE A 22 5.37 8.17 8.11
CA PHE A 22 5.13 6.73 8.26
C PHE A 22 5.01 6.12 6.88
N SER A 23 6.14 5.91 6.19
CA SER A 23 6.14 5.05 5.02
C SER A 23 5.65 3.67 5.45
N MET A 24 4.58 3.16 4.84
CA MET A 24 4.24 1.75 4.97
C MET A 24 5.49 0.91 4.65
N PRO A 25 5.76 -0.17 5.40
CA PRO A 25 6.87 -1.06 5.08
C PRO A 25 6.70 -1.58 3.65
N SER A 26 7.82 -1.67 2.92
CA SER A 26 7.80 -2.31 1.60
C SER A 26 7.39 -3.77 1.74
N TYR A 27 6.63 -4.26 0.76
CA TYR A 27 6.25 -5.66 0.64
C TYR A 27 7.13 -6.42 -0.38
N ASP A 28 8.24 -5.82 -0.79
CA ASP A 28 9.20 -6.42 -1.74
C ASP A 28 9.82 -7.74 -1.21
N ASP A 29 9.88 -7.91 0.11
CA ASP A 29 10.42 -9.13 0.77
C ASP A 29 9.33 -10.12 1.21
N VAL A 30 8.08 -9.94 0.78
CA VAL A 30 6.94 -10.81 1.17
C VAL A 30 6.55 -11.73 0.03
N LEU A 31 6.38 -13.03 0.30
CA LEU A 31 5.86 -14.02 -0.66
C LEU A 31 4.37 -14.29 -0.39
N LEU A 32 3.52 -14.08 -1.40
CA LEU A 32 2.10 -14.40 -1.37
C LEU A 32 1.84 -15.76 -2.02
N VAL A 33 1.34 -16.73 -1.24
CA VAL A 33 1.05 -18.08 -1.73
C VAL A 33 -0.46 -18.27 -1.95
N VAL A 34 -0.84 -18.67 -3.17
CA VAL A 34 -2.25 -18.80 -3.60
C VAL A 34 -2.55 -20.26 -3.95
N LYS A 35 -3.63 -20.82 -3.43
CA LYS A 35 -4.08 -22.18 -3.81
C LYS A 35 -4.94 -22.10 -5.09
N SER A 36 -4.50 -22.76 -6.17
CA SER A 36 -5.08 -22.61 -7.52
C SER A 36 -6.54 -23.05 -7.67
N ALA A 37 -7.00 -24.01 -6.85
CA ALA A 37 -8.36 -24.56 -6.94
C ALA A 37 -9.35 -23.96 -5.92
N ASN A 38 -8.94 -22.91 -5.19
CA ASN A 38 -9.75 -22.30 -4.15
C ASN A 38 -10.04 -20.83 -4.47
N THR A 39 -11.29 -20.53 -4.84
CA THR A 39 -11.74 -19.18 -5.20
C THR A 39 -11.58 -18.18 -4.05
N LEU A 40 -11.82 -18.60 -2.81
CA LEU A 40 -11.57 -17.76 -1.64
C LEU A 40 -10.08 -17.41 -1.49
N SER A 41 -9.18 -18.33 -1.82
CA SER A 41 -7.75 -18.08 -1.81
C SER A 41 -7.33 -17.06 -2.87
N SER A 42 -7.89 -17.14 -4.08
CA SER A 42 -7.59 -16.16 -5.13
C SER A 42 -8.15 -14.78 -4.80
N ASP A 43 -9.35 -14.69 -4.25
CA ASP A 43 -9.98 -13.41 -3.91
C ASP A 43 -9.25 -12.71 -2.76
N THR A 44 -8.87 -13.48 -1.74
CA THR A 44 -8.06 -12.99 -0.62
C THR A 44 -6.69 -12.51 -1.10
N ALA A 45 -6.04 -13.27 -1.99
CA ALA A 45 -4.75 -12.89 -2.56
C ALA A 45 -4.83 -11.58 -3.37
N ASN A 46 -5.87 -11.43 -4.20
CA ASN A 46 -6.10 -10.21 -4.98
C ASN A 46 -6.30 -8.98 -4.08
N TYR A 47 -7.06 -9.13 -2.99
CA TYR A 47 -7.24 -8.07 -2.00
C TYR A 47 -5.90 -7.63 -1.39
N PHE A 48 -5.11 -8.58 -0.87
CA PHE A 48 -3.83 -8.25 -0.22
C PHE A 48 -2.81 -7.68 -1.18
N LYS A 49 -2.72 -8.25 -2.39
CA LYS A 49 -1.83 -7.76 -3.45
C LYS A 49 -2.11 -6.31 -3.79
N ALA A 50 -3.38 -5.94 -3.97
CA ALA A 50 -3.78 -4.56 -4.26
C ALA A 50 -3.58 -3.62 -3.06
N ALA A 51 -4.00 -4.04 -1.86
CA ALA A 51 -3.93 -3.20 -0.66
C ALA A 51 -2.50 -2.93 -0.18
N ARG A 52 -1.54 -3.81 -0.51
CA ARG A 52 -0.15 -3.76 -0.05
C ARG A 52 0.86 -3.56 -1.18
N LEU A 53 0.38 -3.39 -2.42
CA LEU A 53 1.21 -3.23 -3.62
C LEU A 53 2.26 -4.34 -3.78
N ILE A 54 1.87 -5.59 -3.50
CA ILE A 54 2.78 -6.75 -3.59
C ILE A 54 3.13 -6.98 -5.07
N PRO A 55 4.43 -7.07 -5.43
CA PRO A 55 4.85 -7.31 -6.81
C PRO A 55 4.34 -8.66 -7.36
N ASP A 56 4.10 -8.74 -8.66
CA ASP A 56 3.73 -10.00 -9.33
C ASP A 56 4.79 -11.09 -9.16
N ALA A 57 6.07 -10.70 -9.13
CA ALA A 57 7.20 -11.60 -8.92
C ALA A 57 7.13 -12.32 -7.55
N ASN A 58 6.36 -11.78 -6.61
CA ASN A 58 6.23 -12.26 -5.26
C ASN A 58 4.94 -13.09 -5.05
N VAL A 59 4.26 -13.47 -6.13
CA VAL A 59 3.06 -14.31 -6.07
C VAL A 59 3.40 -15.71 -6.56
N CYS A 60 3.19 -16.70 -5.70
CA CYS A 60 3.38 -18.11 -6.02
C CYS A 60 2.04 -18.84 -5.96
N THR A 61 1.68 -19.54 -7.03
CA THR A 61 0.49 -20.38 -7.07
C THR A 61 0.87 -21.83 -6.83
N ILE A 62 0.22 -22.46 -5.85
CA ILE A 62 0.38 -23.89 -5.56
C ILE A 62 -0.88 -24.65 -5.97
N THR A 63 -0.66 -25.86 -6.49
CA THR A 63 -1.71 -26.84 -6.75
C THR A 63 -1.64 -27.89 -5.65
N VAL A 64 -2.68 -27.97 -4.84
CA VAL A 64 -2.84 -28.94 -3.75
C VAL A 64 -4.19 -29.60 -3.90
#